data_AF-A0A1E7L230-F1
#
_entry.id   AF-A0A1E7L230-F1
#
_cell.length_a   1.000
_cell.length_b   1.000
_cell.length_c   1.000
_cell.angle_alpha   90.00
_cell.angle_beta   90.00
_cell.angle_gamma   90.00
#
_symmetry.space_group_name_H-M   'P 1'
#
loop_
_entity.id
_entity.type
_entity.pdbx_description
1 polymer ?
#
loop_
_entity_poly.entity_id
_entity_poly.type
_entity_poly.pdbx_seq_one_letter_code
_entity_poly.pdbx_strand_id
1 'polypeptide(L)' 'MNRRRLSPQQQEQRSRANRARHLNAKQEEARAQGPEQFAWFWWDAVRTLTKQRPELLKPLASHLHDFYQRHTQ' A
#
# COMPACT_ATOMS: atom_id res chain seq x y z
N MET A 1 7.22 1.29 -37.36
CA MET A 1 6.71 1.58 -36.00
C MET A 1 7.85 1.36 -35.00
N ASN A 2 8.64 2.40 -34.70
CA ASN A 2 9.86 2.29 -33.89
C ASN A 2 9.50 2.09 -32.41
N ARG A 3 9.66 0.86 -31.88
CA ARG A 3 9.58 0.57 -30.44
C ARG A 3 10.83 1.12 -29.75
N ARG A 4 10.78 2.37 -29.28
CA ARG A 4 11.83 2.92 -28.40
C ARG A 4 11.91 2.05 -27.14
N ARG A 5 13.05 1.35 -26.94
CA ARG A 5 13.35 0.69 -25.67
C ARG A 5 13.58 1.76 -24.62
N LEU A 6 12.88 1.63 -23.49
CA LEU A 6 13.07 2.50 -22.32
C LEU A 6 14.46 2.24 -21.73
N SER A 7 15.12 3.29 -21.25
CA SER A 7 16.36 3.13 -20.48
C SER A 7 16.06 2.39 -19.16
N PRO A 8 17.05 1.73 -18.54
CA PRO A 8 16.85 1.01 -17.27
C PRO A 8 16.20 1.89 -16.18
N GLN A 9 16.60 3.16 -16.08
CA GLN A 9 16.02 4.13 -15.16
C GLN A 9 14.54 4.43 -15.46
N GLN A 10 14.18 4.55 -16.74
CA GLN A 10 12.79 4.73 -17.17
C GLN A 10 11.94 3.47 -16.96
N GLN A 11 12.54 2.27 -17.09
CA GLN A 11 11.86 1.01 -16.79
C GLN A 11 11.57 0.87 -15.29
N GLU A 12 12.51 1.22 -14.42
CA GLU A 12 12.30 1.23 -12.97
C GLU A 12 11.25 2.23 -12.54
N GLN A 13 11.30 3.48 -13.05
CA GLN A 13 10.28 4.48 -12.77
C GLN A 13 8.89 4.02 -13.23
N ARG A 14 8.79 3.44 -14.43
CA ARG A 14 7.53 2.89 -14.95
C ARG A 14 7.03 1.71 -14.13
N SER A 15 7.93 0.83 -13.67
CA SER A 15 7.61 -0.29 -12.77
C SER A 15 7.09 0.21 -11.41
N ARG A 16 7.71 1.24 -10.83
CA ARG A 16 7.26 1.88 -9.58
C ARG A 16 5.90 2.56 -9.77
N ALA A 17 5.71 3.31 -10.86
CA ALA A 17 4.45 3.97 -11.18
C ALA A 17 3.30 2.97 -11.39
N ASN A 18 3.58 1.84 -12.04
CA ASN A 18 2.60 0.75 -12.20
C ASN A 18 2.22 0.13 -10.85
N ARG A 19 3.20 -0.08 -9.95
CA ARG A 19 2.95 -0.58 -8.59
C ARG A 19 2.12 0.39 -7.76
N ALA A 20 2.43 1.68 -7.80
CA ALA A 20 1.65 2.70 -7.11
C ALA A 20 0.21 2.77 -7.62
N ARG A 21 0.02 2.75 -8.95
CA ARG A 21 -1.33 2.67 -9.55
C ARG A 21 -2.11 1.44 -9.10
N HIS A 22 -1.46 0.28 -9.08
CA HIS A 22 -2.08 -0.97 -8.65
C HIS A 22 -2.51 -0.94 -7.18
N LEU A 23 -1.66 -0.40 -6.30
CA LEU A 23 -1.98 -0.24 -4.88
C LEU A 23 -3.13 0.73 -4.66
N ASN A 24 -3.14 1.87 -5.36
CA ASN A 24 -4.23 2.84 -5.27
C ASN A 24 -5.56 2.24 -5.75
N ALA A 25 -5.55 1.44 -6.83
CA ALA A 25 -6.75 0.76 -7.30
C ALA A 25 -7.29 -0.24 -6.26
N LYS A 26 -6.40 -1.04 -5.66
CA LYS A 26 -6.78 -1.97 -4.58
C LYS A 26 -7.31 -1.27 -3.34
N GLN A 27 -6.74 -0.12 -2.99
CA GLN A 27 -7.22 0.70 -1.88
C GLN A 27 -8.66 1.18 -2.13
N GLU A 28 -8.94 1.70 -3.32
CA GLU A 28 -10.29 2.16 -3.67
C GLU A 28 -11.29 1.00 -3.75
N GLU A 29 -10.87 -0.15 -4.28
CA GLU A 29 -11.68 -1.37 -4.28
C GLU A 29 -12.02 -1.82 -2.86
N ALA A 30 -11.03 -1.85 -1.96
CA ALA A 30 -11.22 -2.20 -0.55
C ALA A 30 -12.14 -1.18 0.16
N ARG A 31 -12.01 0.11 -0.18
CA ARG A 31 -12.87 1.18 0.35
C ARG A 31 -14.33 0.99 -0.08
N ALA A 32 -14.57 0.58 -1.32
CA ALA A 32 -15.91 0.32 -1.84
C ALA A 32 -16.58 -0.92 -1.23
N GLN A 33 -15.79 -1.92 -0.82
CA GLN A 33 -16.29 -3.15 -0.17
C GLN A 33 -16.71 -2.96 1.29
N GLY A 34 -16.32 -1.84 1.92
CA GLY A 34 -16.73 -1.47 3.26
C GLY A 34 -15.56 -1.30 4.24
N PRO A 35 -15.87 -0.84 5.46
CA PRO A 35 -14.85 -0.45 6.44
C PRO A 35 -13.95 -1.61 6.87
N GLU A 36 -14.49 -2.84 6.95
CA GLU A 36 -13.71 -4.03 7.31
C GLU A 36 -12.63 -4.33 6.25
N GLN A 37 -13.01 -4.30 4.97
CA GLN A 37 -12.11 -4.61 3.86
C GLN A 37 -11.05 -3.52 3.68
N PHE A 38 -11.44 -2.27 3.92
CA PHE A 38 -10.51 -1.15 3.97
C PHE A 38 -9.48 -1.29 5.10
N ALA A 39 -9.90 -1.72 6.30
CA ALA A 39 -8.99 -1.98 7.41
C ALA A 39 -8.04 -3.15 7.11
N TRP A 40 -8.54 -4.25 6.53
CA TRP A 40 -7.73 -5.39 6.10
C TRP A 40 -6.65 -5.01 5.08
N PHE A 41 -6.97 -4.13 4.13
CA PHE A 41 -6.00 -3.63 3.16
C PHE A 41 -4.79 -2.98 3.84
N TRP A 42 -5.03 -2.08 4.80
CA TRP A 42 -3.96 -1.40 5.53
C TRP A 42 -3.20 -2.34 6.46
N TRP A 43 -3.88 -3.30 7.07
CA TRP A 43 -3.23 -4.34 7.88
C TRP A 43 -2.22 -5.15 7.05
N ASP A 44 -2.60 -5.62 5.86
CA ASP A 44 -1.69 -6.40 5.01
C ASP A 44 -0.51 -5.57 4.48
N ALA A 45 -0.74 -4.28 4.21
CA ALA A 45 0.33 -3.33 3.85
C ALA A 45 1.35 -3.17 5.00
N VAL A 46 0.88 -2.97 6.23
CA VAL A 46 1.74 -2.89 7.42
C VAL A 46 2.50 -4.19 7.66
N ARG A 47 1.83 -5.34 7.53
CA ARG A 47 2.47 -6.66 7.65
C ARG A 47 3.57 -6.87 6.61
N THR A 48 3.37 -6.39 5.39
CA THR A 48 4.38 -6.49 4.32
C THR A 48 5.57 -5.57 4.60
N LEU A 49 5.32 -4.33 5.03
CA LEU A 49 6.37 -3.37 5.39
C LEU A 49 7.21 -3.85 6.56
N THR A 50 6.58 -4.40 7.60
CA THR A 50 7.27 -4.90 8.80
C THR A 50 8.10 -6.15 8.53
N LYS A 51 7.76 -6.99 7.54
CA LYS A 51 8.64 -8.07 7.09
C LYS A 51 9.94 -7.56 6.46
N GLN A 52 9.88 -6.45 5.73
CA GLN A 52 11.05 -5.85 5.08
C GLN A 52 11.83 -4.92 6.03
N ARG A 53 11.12 -4.30 6.97
CA ARG A 53 11.62 -3.31 7.93
C ARG A 53 11.02 -3.58 9.32
N PRO A 54 11.52 -4.59 10.05
CA PRO A 54 10.98 -5.00 11.34
C PRO A 54 10.96 -3.89 12.40
N GLU A 55 11.89 -2.93 12.29
CA GLU A 55 11.98 -1.76 13.17
C GLU A 55 10.71 -0.88 13.13
N LEU A 56 9.91 -0.98 12.06
CA LEU A 56 8.68 -0.21 11.89
C LEU A 56 7.47 -0.85 12.58
N LEU A 57 7.59 -2.04 13.18
CA LEU A 57 6.47 -2.75 13.78
C LEU A 57 5.80 -1.96 14.91
N LYS A 58 6.59 -1.46 15.87
CA LYS A 58 6.08 -0.65 16.99
C LYS A 58 5.36 0.62 16.52
N PRO A 59 5.96 1.49 15.68
CA PRO A 59 5.28 2.71 15.24
C PRO A 59 4.04 2.42 14.39
N LEU A 60 4.07 1.40 13.52
CA LEU A 60 2.90 1.06 12.69
C LEU A 60 1.75 0.45 13.51
N ALA A 61 2.06 -0.37 14.52
CA ALA A 61 1.04 -0.90 15.43
C ALA A 61 0.34 0.20 16.23
N SER A 62 1.10 1.21 16.71
CA SER A 62 0.54 2.39 17.37
C SER A 62 -0.40 3.15 16.42
N HIS A 63 0.02 3.35 15.16
CA HIS A 63 -0.79 4.07 14.18
C HIS A 63 -2.09 3.34 13.82
N LEU A 64 -2.05 2.01 13.71
CA LEU A 64 -3.25 1.19 13.49
C LEU A 64 -4.20 1.23 14.69
N HIS A 65 -3.66 1.22 15.91
CA HIS A 65 -4.46 1.35 17.13
C HIS A 65 -5.20 2.70 17.18
N ASP A 66 -4.48 3.80 16.93
CA ASP A 66 -5.06 5.15 16.89
C ASP A 66 -6.13 5.27 15.80
N PHE A 67 -5.87 4.69 14.62
CA PHE A 67 -6.83 4.67 13.52
C PHE A 67 -8.10 3.93 13.91
N TYR A 68 -7.98 2.73 14.50
CA TYR A 68 -9.13 1.95 14.95
C TYR A 68 -9.96 2.74 15.97
N GLN A 69 -9.32 3.29 17.02
CA GLN A 69 -10.00 4.09 18.05
C GLN A 69 -10.82 5.25 17.47
N ARG A 70 -10.27 5.99 16.48
CA ARG A 70 -10.96 7.13 15.85
C ARG A 70 -12.14 6.76 14.97
N HIS A 71 -12.23 5.51 14.55
CA HIS A 71 -13.24 5.05 13.58
C HIS A 71 -14.23 4.05 14.16
N THR A 72 -14.06 3.61 15.41
CA THR A 72 -14.97 2.68 16.09
C THR A 72 -15.58 3.21 17.39
N GLN A 73 -15.19 4.41 17.83
CA GLN A 73 -15.88 5.17 18.90
C GLN A 73 -16.62 6.36 18.29
#